data_AF-A0A0J7A8A5-F1
#
_entry.id   AF-A0A0J7A8A5-F1
#
_cell.length_a   1.000
_cell.length_b   1.000
_cell.length_c   1.000
_cell.angle_alpha   90.00
_cell.angle_beta   90.00
_cell.angle_gamma   90.00
#
_symmetry.space_group_name_H-M   'P 1'
#
loop_
_entity.id
_entity.type
_entity.pdbx_description
1 polymer ?
#
loop_
_entity_poly.entity_id
_entity_poly.type
_entity_poly.pdbx_seq_one_letter_code
_entity_poly.pdbx_strand_id
1 'polypeptide(L)'
;MGRRSRPCPAHAGLPRLPRSLPHEAPGQHLHRPERGLRREIHLADQWLTRRGLVGHSTKPGTLRHTRALGARLTFYLRDHRIGPAPDQAHALVRLRGVQVALFLRGYLLRWQYETLGTAPTTRLLSQLTERLCHKIRTVASPEAAAATALSIHFSHGPTGFGLITCGNTAPDGRSVRLPVTGSPYEPEETRYLRVPGRWKFHHHTPHELNALQVLHLESDDPVPLPAHAAPLVAAHLAYRRSQGATDNDPLFIHDKDPGRKSPELHLREAVIRTCHRIHFNPAWLHRSHCRHGDETAHDAAAAGWMHYRGLDLIALSDDVRDRL
;
A
#
# COMPACT_ATOMS: atom_id res chain seq x y z
N MET A 1 38.66 63.67 14.54
CA MET A 1 37.92 62.38 14.51
C MET A 1 36.53 62.60 15.09
N GLY A 2 35.54 62.81 14.23
CA GLY A 2 34.19 63.27 14.61
C GLY A 2 33.25 62.14 15.02
N ARG A 3 32.71 62.22 16.24
CA ARG A 3 31.62 61.36 16.73
C ARG A 3 30.30 61.87 16.15
N ARG A 4 29.63 61.05 15.33
CA ARG A 4 28.26 61.30 14.87
C ARG A 4 27.27 60.72 15.88
N SER A 5 26.46 61.60 16.45
CA SER A 5 25.27 61.33 17.24
C SER A 5 24.18 60.69 16.37
N ARG A 6 23.58 59.58 16.84
CA ARG A 6 22.42 58.94 16.21
C ARG A 6 21.13 59.43 16.88
N PRO A 7 20.05 59.70 16.12
CA PRO A 7 18.78 60.11 16.68
C PRO A 7 17.96 58.91 17.18
N CYS A 8 17.20 59.12 18.25
CA CYS A 8 16.22 58.18 18.81
C CYS A 8 15.02 58.01 17.87
N PRO A 9 14.48 56.80 17.67
CA PRO A 9 13.25 56.60 16.94
C PRO A 9 12.03 56.86 17.84
N ALA A 10 11.07 57.60 17.28
CA ALA A 10 9.79 57.96 17.87
C ALA A 10 8.83 56.76 17.94
N HIS A 11 8.00 56.78 18.98
CA HIS A 11 6.77 56.03 19.24
C HIS A 11 6.15 55.23 18.08
N ALA A 12 6.26 53.90 18.14
CA ALA A 12 5.40 52.98 17.40
C ALA A 12 4.15 52.66 18.24
N GLY A 13 2.98 52.80 17.60
CA GLY A 13 1.65 52.79 18.22
C GLY A 13 1.24 51.49 18.90
N LEU A 14 0.30 51.65 19.84
CA LEU A 14 -0.38 50.59 20.58
C LEU A 14 -1.10 49.61 19.64
N PRO A 15 -1.09 48.29 19.94
CA PRO A 15 -1.81 47.29 19.17
C PRO A 15 -3.33 47.48 19.33
N ARG A 16 -4.04 47.59 18.21
CA ARG A 16 -5.51 47.52 18.17
C ARG A 16 -5.94 46.12 18.61
N LEU A 17 -6.76 46.06 19.66
CA LEU A 17 -7.43 44.84 20.09
C LEU A 17 -8.26 44.23 18.94
N PRO A 18 -8.28 42.90 18.79
CA PRO A 18 -9.05 42.24 17.75
C PRO A 18 -10.55 42.49 17.94
N ARG A 19 -11.21 42.88 16.84
CA ARG A 19 -12.66 42.92 16.73
C ARG A 19 -13.23 41.54 17.05
N SER A 20 -14.29 41.56 17.84
CA SER A 20 -15.19 40.48 18.23
C SER A 20 -15.23 39.32 17.22
N LEU A 21 -14.93 38.11 17.71
CA LEU A 21 -15.17 36.86 16.99
C LEU A 21 -16.67 36.74 16.67
N PRO A 22 -17.04 36.29 15.45
CA PRO A 22 -18.44 36.03 15.13
C PRO A 22 -18.98 34.94 16.05
N HIS A 23 -20.14 35.19 16.64
CA HIS A 23 -20.91 34.23 17.41
C HIS A 23 -21.30 33.07 16.47
N GLU A 24 -20.53 31.98 16.46
CA GLU A 24 -20.93 30.74 15.79
C GLU A 24 -22.17 30.18 16.50
N ALA A 25 -23.25 29.98 15.74
CA ALA A 25 -24.50 29.46 16.25
C ALA A 25 -24.30 28.02 16.77
N PRO A 26 -24.66 27.72 18.03
CA PRO A 26 -24.52 26.39 18.60
C PRO A 26 -25.58 25.47 17.98
N GLY A 27 -25.23 24.73 16.94
CA GLY A 27 -26.13 23.74 16.34
C GLY A 27 -25.71 23.09 15.02
N GLN A 28 -24.74 23.63 14.29
CA GLN A 28 -24.44 23.13 12.93
C GLN A 28 -23.37 22.01 12.83
N HIS A 29 -22.71 21.62 13.92
CA HIS A 29 -21.58 20.69 13.85
C HIS A 29 -21.94 19.19 13.97
N LEU A 30 -23.14 18.84 14.45
CA LEU A 30 -23.49 17.44 14.76
C LEU A 30 -23.91 16.59 13.53
N HIS A 31 -24.31 17.19 12.39
CA HIS A 31 -24.75 16.45 11.20
C HIS A 31 -23.64 16.06 10.20
N ARG A 32 -22.40 16.48 10.45
CA ARG A 32 -21.28 16.27 9.52
C ARG A 32 -20.73 14.81 9.48
N PRO A 33 -20.64 14.07 10.60
CA PRO A 33 -20.05 12.72 10.58
C PRO A 33 -20.94 11.69 9.88
N GLU A 34 -22.27 11.77 10.05
CA GLU A 34 -23.22 10.83 9.44
C GLU A 34 -23.21 10.90 7.90
N ARG A 35 -23.15 12.11 7.34
CA ARG A 35 -23.06 12.30 5.88
C ARG A 35 -21.76 11.71 5.33
N GLY A 36 -20.65 11.88 6.05
CA GLY A 36 -19.36 11.28 5.69
C GLY A 36 -19.44 9.76 5.67
N LEU A 37 -19.98 9.15 6.73
CA LEU A 37 -20.12 7.70 6.83
C LEU A 37 -21.03 7.12 5.74
N ARG A 38 -22.22 7.71 5.49
CA ARG A 38 -23.14 7.26 4.44
C ARG A 38 -22.50 7.28 3.06
N ARG A 39 -21.72 8.31 2.76
CA ARG A 39 -20.96 8.39 1.50
C ARG A 39 -19.96 7.24 1.38
N GLU A 40 -19.20 6.94 2.44
CA GLU A 40 -18.22 5.85 2.40
C GLU A 40 -18.88 4.47 2.30
N ILE A 41 -20.04 4.27 2.95
CA ILE A 41 -20.85 3.05 2.77
C ILE A 41 -21.25 2.87 1.31
N HIS A 42 -21.83 3.92 0.71
CA HIS A 42 -22.28 3.87 -0.69
C HIS A 42 -21.13 3.58 -1.66
N LEU A 43 -19.98 4.22 -1.46
CA LEU A 43 -18.79 4.02 -2.29
C LEU A 43 -18.22 2.60 -2.15
N ALA A 44 -18.20 2.05 -0.94
CA ALA A 44 -17.80 0.66 -0.70
C ALA A 44 -18.78 -0.34 -1.33
N ASP A 45 -20.08 -0.11 -1.21
CA ASP A 45 -21.10 -0.97 -1.81
C ASP A 45 -21.03 -0.99 -3.35
N GLN A 46 -20.82 0.16 -3.97
CA GLN A 46 -20.58 0.24 -5.41
C GLN A 46 -19.34 -0.55 -5.85
N TRP A 47 -18.24 -0.46 -5.09
CA TRP A 47 -17.04 -1.23 -5.38
C TRP A 47 -17.28 -2.73 -5.22
N LEU A 48 -17.94 -3.15 -4.13
CA LEU A 48 -18.30 -4.55 -3.90
C LEU A 48 -19.16 -5.10 -5.04
N THR A 49 -20.15 -4.32 -5.50
CA THR A 49 -21.04 -4.70 -6.60
C THR A 49 -20.30 -4.83 -7.93
N ARG A 50 -19.34 -3.94 -8.24
CA ARG A 50 -18.69 -3.93 -9.57
C ARG A 50 -17.48 -4.85 -9.66
N ARG A 51 -16.73 -4.98 -8.57
CA ARG A 51 -15.38 -5.58 -8.57
C ARG A 51 -15.15 -6.55 -7.43
N GLY A 52 -15.80 -6.35 -6.28
CA GLY A 52 -15.62 -7.21 -5.12
C GLY A 52 -16.25 -8.59 -5.31
N LEU A 53 -17.53 -8.66 -5.67
CA LEU A 53 -18.32 -9.91 -5.68
C LEU A 53 -18.55 -10.47 -7.10
N VAL A 54 -18.42 -9.63 -8.13
CA VAL A 54 -18.61 -10.04 -9.53
C VAL A 54 -17.37 -10.77 -10.04
N GLY A 55 -17.61 -11.83 -10.83
CA GLY A 55 -16.53 -12.62 -11.42
C GLY A 55 -15.89 -13.61 -10.46
N HIS A 56 -16.54 -13.96 -9.35
CA HIS A 56 -16.14 -15.15 -8.59
C HIS A 56 -16.91 -16.36 -9.08
N SER A 57 -16.20 -17.40 -9.52
CA SER A 57 -16.77 -18.72 -9.84
C SER A 57 -17.04 -19.55 -8.58
N THR A 58 -16.58 -19.10 -7.41
CA THR A 58 -16.68 -19.78 -6.12
C THR A 58 -17.89 -19.29 -5.33
N LYS A 59 -18.58 -20.21 -4.66
CA LYS A 59 -19.75 -19.92 -3.82
C LYS A 59 -19.40 -18.87 -2.75
N PRO A 60 -20.17 -17.77 -2.63
CA PRO A 60 -19.98 -16.77 -1.58
C PRO A 60 -19.93 -17.39 -0.17
N GLY A 61 -18.99 -16.93 0.65
CA GLY A 61 -18.76 -17.45 2.00
C GLY A 61 -17.84 -18.67 2.10
N THR A 62 -17.50 -19.34 0.99
CA THR A 62 -16.46 -20.37 0.99
C THR A 62 -15.08 -19.77 1.28
N LEU A 63 -14.17 -20.55 1.88
CA LEU A 63 -12.81 -20.10 2.18
C LEU A 63 -12.09 -19.53 0.95
N ARG A 64 -12.21 -20.20 -0.20
CA ARG A 64 -11.61 -19.76 -1.47
C ARG A 64 -12.20 -18.43 -1.94
N HIS A 65 -13.52 -18.25 -1.86
CA HIS A 65 -14.15 -16.98 -2.18
C HIS A 65 -13.68 -15.86 -1.25
N THR A 66 -13.68 -16.10 0.07
CA THR A 66 -13.27 -15.12 1.08
C THR A 66 -11.80 -14.70 0.90
N ARG A 67 -10.91 -15.63 0.56
CA ARG A 67 -9.50 -15.31 0.23
C ARG A 67 -9.38 -14.41 -1.00
N ALA A 68 -10.08 -14.76 -2.08
CA ALA A 68 -10.05 -13.97 -3.31
C ALA A 68 -10.65 -12.55 -3.11
N LEU A 69 -11.75 -12.45 -2.34
CA LEU A 69 -12.31 -11.17 -1.94
C LEU A 69 -11.35 -10.38 -1.04
N GLY A 70 -10.68 -11.02 -0.08
CA GLY A 70 -9.69 -10.41 0.81
C GLY A 70 -8.49 -9.81 0.06
N ALA A 71 -8.02 -10.51 -0.98
CA ALA A 71 -7.01 -9.99 -1.90
C ALA A 71 -7.49 -8.71 -2.60
N ARG A 72 -8.66 -8.74 -3.26
CA ARG A 72 -9.27 -7.57 -3.90
C ARG A 72 -9.51 -6.41 -2.94
N LEU A 73 -9.97 -6.73 -1.73
CA LEU A 73 -10.22 -5.78 -0.66
C LEU A 73 -8.92 -5.11 -0.20
N THR A 74 -7.81 -5.85 -0.14
CA THR A 74 -6.49 -5.30 0.19
C THR A 74 -6.14 -4.14 -0.75
N PHE A 75 -6.27 -4.33 -2.06
CA PHE A 75 -6.04 -3.26 -3.05
C PHE A 75 -6.97 -2.08 -2.84
N TYR A 76 -8.27 -2.35 -2.68
CA TYR A 76 -9.24 -1.28 -2.48
C TYR A 76 -8.95 -0.43 -1.23
N LEU A 77 -8.61 -1.08 -0.13
CA LEU A 77 -8.26 -0.41 1.12
C LEU A 77 -6.92 0.33 0.99
N ARG A 78 -5.88 -0.29 0.46
CA ARG A 78 -4.55 0.32 0.31
C ARG A 78 -4.55 1.48 -0.67
N ASP A 79 -5.17 1.32 -1.82
CA ASP A 79 -4.93 2.19 -2.99
C ASP A 79 -5.99 3.26 -3.17
N HIS A 80 -7.22 2.99 -2.71
CA HIS A 80 -8.37 3.88 -2.99
C HIS A 80 -9.04 4.43 -1.74
N ARG A 81 -8.87 3.80 -0.57
CA ARG A 81 -9.62 4.18 0.64
C ARG A 81 -8.74 4.60 1.79
N ILE A 82 -8.13 3.65 2.48
CA ILE A 82 -7.42 3.90 3.73
C ILE A 82 -6.03 4.48 3.44
N GLY A 83 -5.27 3.92 2.51
CA GLY A 83 -3.91 4.41 2.23
C GLY A 83 -3.84 5.88 1.80
N PRO A 84 -4.74 6.38 0.93
CA PRO A 84 -4.81 7.80 0.55
C PRO A 84 -5.57 8.68 1.57
N ALA A 85 -5.87 8.20 2.77
CA ALA A 85 -6.52 9.02 3.78
C ALA A 85 -5.56 10.14 4.26
N PRO A 86 -6.02 11.39 4.35
CA PRO A 86 -5.16 12.51 4.76
C PRO A 86 -4.77 12.44 6.23
N ASP A 87 -5.62 11.85 7.07
CA ASP A 87 -5.40 11.72 8.51
C ASP A 87 -6.11 10.48 9.07
N GLN A 88 -5.88 10.23 10.36
CA GLN A 88 -6.41 9.07 11.09
C GLN A 88 -7.94 9.06 11.18
N ALA A 89 -8.57 10.23 11.32
CA ALA A 89 -10.02 10.33 11.45
C ALA A 89 -10.70 9.95 10.14
N HIS A 90 -10.18 10.45 9.01
CA HIS A 90 -10.65 10.08 7.68
C HIS A 90 -10.43 8.59 7.38
N ALA A 91 -9.27 8.04 7.76
CA ALA A 91 -9.01 6.61 7.61
C ALA A 91 -10.03 5.76 8.38
N LEU A 92 -10.36 6.16 9.62
CA LEU A 92 -11.33 5.46 10.44
C LEU A 92 -12.75 5.55 9.87
N VAL A 93 -13.20 6.73 9.45
CA VAL A 93 -14.53 6.89 8.82
C VAL A 93 -14.65 6.03 7.55
N ARG A 94 -13.60 6.02 6.71
CA ARG A 94 -13.55 5.16 5.51
C ARG A 94 -13.61 3.68 5.88
N LEU A 95 -12.81 3.24 6.86
CA LEU A 95 -12.83 1.86 7.35
C LEU A 95 -14.22 1.47 7.86
N ARG A 96 -14.87 2.32 8.66
CA ARG A 96 -16.23 2.06 9.18
C ARG A 96 -17.26 1.96 8.06
N GLY A 97 -17.18 2.82 7.04
CA GLY A 97 -18.05 2.73 5.87
C GLY A 97 -17.87 1.41 5.10
N VAL A 98 -16.63 0.96 4.91
CA VAL A 98 -16.33 -0.33 4.28
C VAL A 98 -16.80 -1.50 5.13
N GLN A 99 -16.62 -1.46 6.45
CA GLN A 99 -17.08 -2.51 7.37
C GLN A 99 -18.60 -2.68 7.29
N VAL A 100 -19.36 -1.59 7.30
CA VAL A 100 -20.84 -1.65 7.17
C VAL A 100 -21.25 -2.20 5.81
N ALA A 101 -20.64 -1.73 4.72
CA ALA A 101 -20.95 -2.24 3.39
C ALA A 101 -20.64 -3.75 3.25
N LEU A 102 -19.50 -4.22 3.78
CA LEU A 102 -19.16 -5.65 3.81
C LEU A 102 -20.15 -6.46 4.65
N PHE A 103 -20.55 -5.92 5.81
CA PHE A 103 -21.50 -6.58 6.70
C PHE A 103 -22.84 -6.82 6.01
N LEU A 104 -23.36 -5.80 5.31
CA LEU A 104 -24.57 -5.92 4.47
C LEU A 104 -24.43 -6.90 3.30
N ARG A 105 -23.20 -7.35 2.99
CA ARG A 105 -22.91 -8.37 1.97
C ARG A 105 -22.54 -9.73 2.57
N GLY A 106 -22.74 -9.91 3.87
CA GLY A 106 -22.47 -11.18 4.55
C GLY A 106 -21.00 -11.38 4.96
N TYR A 107 -20.22 -10.32 5.09
CA TYR A 107 -18.82 -10.39 5.51
C TYR A 107 -18.52 -9.46 6.68
N LEU A 108 -17.75 -9.94 7.65
CA LEU A 108 -17.20 -9.14 8.72
C LEU A 108 -15.75 -8.77 8.41
N LEU A 109 -15.48 -7.49 8.19
CA LEU A 109 -14.11 -6.95 8.24
C LEU A 109 -13.78 -6.57 9.68
N ARG A 110 -13.12 -7.45 10.40
CA ARG A 110 -12.72 -7.24 11.80
C ARG A 110 -11.48 -6.37 11.85
N TRP A 111 -11.44 -5.41 12.78
CA TRP A 111 -10.24 -4.64 13.11
C TRP A 111 -9.80 -4.93 14.55
N GLN A 112 -8.73 -5.70 14.70
CA GLN A 112 -8.09 -6.09 15.95
C GLN A 112 -7.14 -4.97 16.43
N TYR A 113 -7.68 -3.83 16.85
CA TYR A 113 -6.85 -2.67 17.18
C TYR A 113 -6.01 -2.88 18.45
N GLU A 114 -6.43 -3.79 19.33
CA GLU A 114 -5.74 -4.11 20.57
C GLU A 114 -4.37 -4.74 20.35
N THR A 115 -4.17 -5.42 19.20
CA THR A 115 -2.90 -6.07 18.86
C THR A 115 -1.86 -5.09 18.28
N LEU A 116 -2.26 -3.86 17.97
CA LEU A 116 -1.42 -2.86 17.27
C LEU A 116 -0.60 -1.96 18.22
N GLY A 117 -0.78 -2.13 19.53
CA GLY A 117 -0.10 -1.34 20.55
C GLY A 117 -0.67 0.07 20.71
N THR A 118 0.19 1.02 21.11
CA THR A 118 -0.23 2.40 21.33
C THR A 118 -0.58 3.10 20.00
N ALA A 119 -1.67 3.87 19.99
CA ALA A 119 -2.18 4.61 18.83
C ALA A 119 -2.49 3.73 17.58
N PRO A 120 -3.40 2.76 17.68
CA PRO A 120 -3.70 1.80 16.61
C PRO A 120 -4.17 2.47 15.30
N THR A 121 -4.86 3.60 15.39
CA THR A 121 -5.32 4.40 14.25
C THR A 121 -4.18 4.90 13.37
N THR A 122 -2.98 5.13 13.92
CA THR A 122 -1.80 5.54 13.15
C THR A 122 -1.35 4.44 12.18
N ARG A 123 -1.59 3.16 12.53
CA ARG A 123 -1.19 2.01 11.70
C ARG A 123 -2.03 1.90 10.44
N LEU A 124 -3.25 2.42 10.43
CA LEU A 124 -4.12 2.43 9.24
C LEU A 124 -3.47 3.21 8.09
N LEU A 125 -2.77 4.30 8.39
CA LEU A 125 -2.18 5.18 7.38
C LEU A 125 -1.00 4.52 6.62
N SER A 126 -0.62 5.15 5.51
CA SER A 126 0.64 4.81 4.83
C SER A 126 1.82 5.06 5.78
N GLN A 127 2.71 4.08 5.90
CA GLN A 127 3.97 4.24 6.65
C GLN A 127 5.01 5.04 5.84
N LEU A 128 4.79 5.17 4.53
CA LEU A 128 5.62 5.94 3.64
C LEU A 128 5.23 7.42 3.80
N THR A 129 5.98 8.15 4.63
CA THR A 129 5.81 9.60 4.86
C THR A 129 6.83 10.40 4.03
N GLU A 130 6.60 11.70 3.86
CA GLU A 130 7.55 12.58 3.17
C GLU A 130 8.95 12.53 3.82
N ARG A 131 9.00 12.61 5.15
CA ARG A 131 10.25 12.50 5.92
C ARG A 131 10.94 11.16 5.69
N LEU A 132 10.19 10.05 5.62
CA LEU A 132 10.77 8.74 5.38
C LEU A 132 11.33 8.62 3.95
N CYS A 133 10.59 9.10 2.94
CA CYS A 133 11.07 9.15 1.56
C CYS A 133 12.32 10.02 1.40
N HIS A 134 12.40 11.14 2.11
CA HIS A 134 13.62 11.96 2.14
C HIS A 134 14.80 11.16 2.69
N LYS A 135 14.64 10.46 3.83
CA LYS A 135 15.69 9.60 4.39
C LYS A 135 16.09 8.45 3.45
N ILE A 136 15.13 7.82 2.78
CA ILE A 136 15.43 6.75 1.80
C ILE A 136 16.31 7.30 0.68
N ARG A 137 15.95 8.48 0.14
CA ARG A 137 16.68 9.15 -0.94
C ARG A 137 18.13 9.45 -0.59
N THR A 138 18.42 9.77 0.67
CA THR A 138 19.75 10.23 1.09
C THR A 138 20.74 9.08 1.34
N VAL A 139 20.27 7.84 1.55
CA VAL A 139 21.13 6.72 1.98
C VAL A 139 21.17 5.52 1.04
N ALA A 140 20.35 5.50 -0.01
CA ALA A 140 20.17 4.36 -0.90
C ALA A 140 20.45 4.72 -2.37
N SER A 141 20.88 3.72 -3.16
CA SER A 141 20.90 3.84 -4.62
C SER A 141 19.48 4.00 -5.17
N PRO A 142 19.29 4.50 -6.40
CA PRO A 142 17.95 4.61 -7.00
C PRO A 142 17.16 3.29 -6.95
N GLU A 143 17.80 2.17 -7.25
CA GLU A 143 17.17 0.84 -7.19
C GLU A 143 16.72 0.48 -5.78
N ALA A 144 17.65 0.55 -4.80
CA ALA A 144 17.34 0.22 -3.42
C ALA A 144 16.29 1.17 -2.84
N ALA A 145 16.30 2.45 -3.24
CA ALA A 145 15.32 3.44 -2.84
C ALA A 145 13.92 3.11 -3.38
N ALA A 146 13.82 2.79 -4.67
CA ALA A 146 12.56 2.39 -5.30
C ALA A 146 12.02 1.08 -4.70
N ALA A 147 12.86 0.05 -4.56
CA ALA A 147 12.48 -1.22 -3.94
C ALA A 147 12.01 -1.01 -2.50
N THR A 148 12.74 -0.21 -1.70
CA THR A 148 12.36 0.07 -0.31
C THR A 148 11.02 0.82 -0.24
N ALA A 149 10.82 1.83 -1.09
CA ALA A 149 9.57 2.59 -1.11
C ALA A 149 8.37 1.70 -1.46
N LEU A 150 8.51 0.83 -2.48
CA LEU A 150 7.47 -0.12 -2.87
C LEU A 150 7.20 -1.15 -1.75
N SER A 151 8.24 -1.71 -1.13
CA SER A 151 8.08 -2.67 -0.04
C SER A 151 7.35 -2.07 1.17
N ILE A 152 7.66 -0.82 1.53
CA ILE A 152 6.96 -0.11 2.60
C ILE A 152 5.50 0.17 2.21
N HIS A 153 5.27 0.65 0.99
CA HIS A 153 3.93 0.97 0.50
C HIS A 153 3.02 -0.26 0.46
N PHE A 154 3.52 -1.38 -0.07
CA PHE A 154 2.77 -2.63 -0.11
C PHE A 154 2.77 -3.40 1.21
N SER A 155 3.60 -2.98 2.18
CA SER A 155 3.78 -3.64 3.47
C SER A 155 4.23 -5.11 3.34
N HIS A 156 5.10 -5.40 2.37
CA HIS A 156 5.73 -6.71 2.19
C HIS A 156 7.15 -6.57 1.61
N GLY A 157 7.98 -7.62 1.70
CA GLY A 157 9.33 -7.64 1.10
C GLY A 157 9.31 -7.55 -0.44
N PRO A 158 10.44 -7.52 -1.15
CA PRO A 158 10.45 -7.33 -2.61
C PRO A 158 10.03 -8.57 -3.42
N THR A 159 9.36 -9.54 -2.80
CA THR A 159 8.77 -10.70 -3.47
C THR A 159 7.86 -10.25 -4.61
N GLY A 160 8.08 -10.81 -5.80
CA GLY A 160 7.36 -10.46 -7.03
C GLY A 160 7.81 -9.16 -7.73
N PHE A 161 8.75 -8.38 -7.18
CA PHE A 161 9.19 -7.13 -7.83
C PHE A 161 9.92 -7.36 -9.15
N GLY A 162 10.56 -8.51 -9.33
CA GLY A 162 11.17 -8.91 -10.61
C GLY A 162 10.16 -9.11 -11.75
N LEU A 163 8.86 -8.94 -11.50
CA LEU A 163 7.80 -9.02 -12.51
C LEU A 163 7.36 -7.64 -12.98
N ILE A 164 7.69 -6.59 -12.23
CA ILE A 164 7.41 -5.22 -12.60
C ILE A 164 8.34 -4.86 -13.76
N THR A 165 7.77 -4.47 -14.89
CA THR A 165 8.54 -3.97 -16.05
C THR A 165 8.63 -2.45 -16.04
N CYS A 166 9.56 -1.92 -16.84
CA CYS A 166 9.67 -0.49 -17.05
C CYS A 166 8.41 0.11 -17.69
N GLY A 167 7.71 -0.64 -18.56
CA GLY A 167 6.44 -0.23 -19.19
C GLY A 167 5.23 -0.33 -18.27
N ASN A 168 5.34 -1.10 -17.19
CA ASN A 168 4.32 -1.12 -16.14
C ASN A 168 4.43 0.06 -15.16
N THR A 169 5.48 0.86 -15.25
CA THR A 169 5.72 1.98 -14.33
C THR A 169 5.43 3.29 -15.04
N ALA A 170 4.59 4.14 -14.44
CA ALA A 170 4.33 5.46 -15.00
C ALA A 170 5.64 6.28 -15.06
N PRO A 171 5.86 7.10 -16.11
CA PRO A 171 7.09 7.87 -16.27
C PRO A 171 7.42 8.78 -15.07
N ASP A 172 6.40 9.30 -14.41
CA ASP A 172 6.51 10.15 -13.21
C ASP A 172 6.61 9.35 -11.90
N GLY A 173 6.61 8.01 -11.98
CA GLY A 173 6.64 7.10 -10.85
C GLY A 173 5.39 7.14 -9.98
N ARG A 174 4.29 7.78 -10.41
CA ARG A 174 3.07 7.91 -9.59
C ARG A 174 2.21 6.67 -9.55
N SER A 175 2.45 5.70 -10.43
CA SER A 175 1.76 4.43 -10.36
C SER A 175 2.58 3.28 -10.94
N VAL A 176 2.35 2.09 -10.42
CA VAL A 176 2.91 0.84 -10.94
C VAL A 176 1.76 -0.12 -11.24
N ARG A 177 1.69 -0.64 -12.47
CA ARG A 177 0.83 -1.77 -12.80
C ARG A 177 1.52 -3.04 -12.34
N LEU A 178 0.91 -3.74 -11.41
CA LEU A 178 1.42 -5.04 -11.02
C LEU A 178 0.93 -6.06 -12.07
N PRO A 179 1.77 -7.02 -12.48
CA PRO A 179 1.39 -7.98 -13.50
C PRO A 179 0.25 -8.87 -12.99
N VAL A 180 -0.80 -8.98 -13.79
CA VAL A 180 -1.94 -9.86 -13.51
C VAL A 180 -1.51 -11.30 -13.79
N THR A 181 -1.49 -12.14 -12.76
CA THR A 181 -1.19 -13.58 -12.86
C THR A 181 -2.32 -14.37 -13.45
N GLY A 182 -2.48 -14.22 -14.76
CA GLY A 182 -3.54 -14.93 -15.45
C GLY A 182 -4.92 -14.56 -14.91
N SER A 183 -5.89 -15.23 -15.45
CA SER A 183 -7.28 -14.97 -15.15
C SER A 183 -7.61 -15.35 -13.69
N PRO A 184 -8.40 -14.53 -12.94
CA PRO A 184 -8.90 -14.94 -11.63
C PRO A 184 -9.76 -16.22 -11.69
N TYR A 185 -10.13 -16.67 -12.89
CA TYR A 185 -10.93 -17.85 -13.18
C TYR A 185 -10.10 -19.14 -13.33
N GLU A 186 -8.77 -19.08 -13.34
CA GLU A 186 -7.94 -20.29 -13.32
C GLU A 186 -7.85 -20.89 -11.90
N PRO A 187 -7.83 -22.24 -11.77
CA PRO A 187 -7.59 -22.93 -10.50
C PRO A 187 -6.36 -22.38 -9.75
N GLU A 188 -6.41 -22.34 -8.41
CA GLU A 188 -5.28 -21.90 -7.57
C GLU A 188 -3.99 -22.69 -7.86
N GLU A 189 -4.13 -23.94 -8.30
CA GLU A 189 -3.04 -24.85 -8.66
C GLU A 189 -2.38 -24.52 -10.02
N THR A 190 -2.99 -23.68 -10.85
CA THR A 190 -2.47 -23.34 -12.19
C THR A 190 -2.10 -21.88 -12.36
N ARG A 191 -2.32 -21.04 -11.33
CA ARG A 191 -1.91 -19.62 -11.35
C ARG A 191 -0.41 -19.51 -11.16
N TYR A 192 0.30 -19.75 -12.24
CA TYR A 192 1.71 -19.47 -12.33
C TYR A 192 1.90 -18.14 -13.04
N LEU A 193 2.86 -17.37 -12.56
CA LEU A 193 3.45 -16.33 -13.38
C LEU A 193 4.08 -16.99 -14.60
N ARG A 194 3.35 -17.01 -15.73
CA ARG A 194 3.98 -17.25 -17.02
C ARG A 194 4.85 -16.04 -17.32
N VAL A 195 6.10 -16.16 -16.89
CA VAL A 195 7.20 -15.30 -17.32
C VAL A 195 7.16 -15.28 -18.87
N PRO A 196 7.13 -14.10 -19.53
CA PRO A 196 7.07 -14.02 -20.97
C PRO A 196 8.09 -14.95 -21.64
N GLY A 197 7.75 -15.59 -22.75
CA GLY A 197 8.60 -16.62 -23.39
C GLY A 197 10.06 -16.20 -23.63
N ARG A 198 10.29 -14.92 -23.95
CA ARG A 198 11.62 -14.33 -24.09
C ARG A 198 12.49 -14.36 -22.82
N TRP A 199 11.87 -14.52 -21.66
CA TRP A 199 12.54 -14.61 -20.36
C TRP A 199 12.77 -16.06 -19.92
N LYS A 200 12.30 -17.07 -20.69
CA LYS A 200 12.55 -18.50 -20.44
C LYS A 200 14.02 -18.89 -20.60
N PHE A 201 14.80 -18.11 -21.35
CA PHE A 201 16.24 -18.31 -21.51
C PHE A 201 17.04 -17.84 -20.28
N HIS A 202 16.42 -17.13 -19.34
CA HIS A 202 17.03 -16.89 -18.04
C HIS A 202 16.79 -18.14 -17.20
N HIS A 203 17.85 -18.94 -17.00
CA HIS A 203 17.91 -20.26 -16.34
C HIS A 203 17.37 -20.32 -14.90
N HIS A 204 16.11 -19.96 -14.71
CA HIS A 204 15.40 -20.12 -13.46
C HIS A 204 14.34 -21.18 -13.68
N THR A 205 14.39 -22.22 -12.85
CA THR A 205 13.18 -22.94 -12.47
C THR A 205 12.10 -21.89 -12.22
N PRO A 206 10.91 -22.00 -12.84
CA PRO A 206 9.82 -21.08 -12.54
C PRO A 206 9.69 -21.04 -11.02
N HIS A 207 10.04 -19.90 -10.40
CA HIS A 207 9.61 -19.69 -9.04
C HIS A 207 8.11 -19.51 -9.16
N GLU A 208 7.42 -20.63 -8.98
CA GLU A 208 5.99 -20.68 -8.77
C GLU A 208 5.75 -19.89 -7.49
N LEU A 209 5.57 -18.57 -7.63
CA LEU A 209 4.92 -17.82 -6.57
C LEU A 209 3.56 -18.50 -6.44
N ASN A 210 3.30 -19.06 -5.26
CA ASN A 210 2.02 -19.69 -5.04
C ASN A 210 0.92 -18.63 -5.27
N ALA A 211 -0.27 -19.06 -5.68
CA ALA A 211 -1.37 -18.13 -5.98
C ALA A 211 -1.61 -17.11 -4.86
N LEU A 212 -1.34 -17.47 -3.61
CA LEU A 212 -1.48 -16.62 -2.42
C LEU A 212 -0.42 -15.50 -2.35
N GLN A 213 0.83 -15.77 -2.72
CA GLN A 213 1.89 -14.77 -2.82
C GLN A 213 1.61 -13.75 -3.93
N VAL A 214 0.89 -14.14 -4.98
CA VAL A 214 0.54 -13.22 -6.07
C VAL A 214 -0.80 -12.53 -5.89
N LEU A 215 -1.71 -13.08 -5.09
CA LEU A 215 -3.01 -12.46 -4.80
C LEU A 215 -2.87 -11.06 -4.17
N HIS A 216 -1.80 -10.76 -3.43
CA HIS A 216 -1.51 -9.41 -2.91
C HIS A 216 -0.83 -8.47 -3.93
N LEU A 217 -0.52 -8.98 -5.12
CA LEU A 217 0.08 -8.27 -6.23
C LEU A 217 -0.87 -8.15 -7.45
N GLU A 218 -1.98 -8.86 -7.52
CA GLU A 218 -2.95 -8.76 -8.62
C GLU A 218 -3.84 -7.49 -8.51
N SER A 219 -3.52 -6.42 -9.25
CA SER A 219 -4.42 -5.26 -9.37
C SER A 219 -4.82 -5.01 -10.83
N ASP A 220 -6.13 -4.95 -11.10
CA ASP A 220 -6.66 -4.54 -12.41
C ASP A 220 -6.31 -3.08 -12.74
N ASP A 221 -6.20 -2.25 -11.70
CA ASP A 221 -5.84 -0.85 -11.82
C ASP A 221 -4.35 -0.61 -11.51
N PRO A 222 -3.72 0.42 -12.09
CA PRO A 222 -2.42 0.88 -11.63
C PRO A 222 -2.46 1.19 -10.14
N VAL A 223 -1.47 0.71 -9.39
CA VAL A 223 -1.35 1.01 -7.96
C VAL A 223 -0.81 2.43 -7.80
N PRO A 224 -1.58 3.37 -7.23
CA PRO A 224 -1.13 4.74 -7.04
C PRO A 224 -0.12 4.83 -5.90
N LEU A 225 0.99 5.51 -6.16
CA LEU A 225 2.01 5.80 -5.16
C LEU A 225 1.78 7.19 -4.55
N PRO A 226 2.08 7.36 -3.25
CA PRO A 226 2.05 8.69 -2.63
C PRO A 226 2.98 9.68 -3.37
N ALA A 227 2.58 10.94 -3.47
CA ALA A 227 3.29 11.95 -4.26
C ALA A 227 4.77 12.11 -3.87
N HIS A 228 5.10 11.99 -2.58
CA HIS A 228 6.48 12.07 -2.07
C HIS A 228 7.32 10.81 -2.37
N ALA A 229 6.68 9.68 -2.67
CA ALA A 229 7.35 8.43 -3.03
C ALA A 229 7.62 8.31 -4.54
N ALA A 230 6.75 8.90 -5.36
CA ALA A 230 6.84 8.84 -6.81
C ALA A 230 8.23 9.22 -7.37
N PRO A 231 8.93 10.26 -6.87
CA PRO A 231 10.27 10.59 -7.35
C PRO A 231 11.32 9.49 -7.13
N LEU A 232 11.17 8.61 -6.13
CA LEU A 232 12.10 7.51 -5.90
C LEU A 232 11.97 6.45 -7.01
N VAL A 233 10.73 6.12 -7.38
CA VAL A 233 10.44 5.16 -8.44
C VAL A 233 10.76 5.76 -9.81
N ALA A 234 10.43 7.02 -10.04
CA ALA A 234 10.75 7.74 -11.28
C ALA A 234 12.26 7.82 -11.52
N ALA A 235 13.06 8.11 -10.47
CA ALA A 235 14.51 8.16 -10.57
C ALA A 235 15.10 6.80 -10.97
N HIS A 236 14.60 5.71 -10.41
CA HIS A 236 15.03 4.37 -10.80
C HIS A 236 14.60 4.01 -12.22
N LEU A 237 13.37 4.34 -12.62
CA LEU A 237 12.92 4.15 -14.00
C LEU A 237 13.80 4.94 -14.99
N ALA A 238 14.10 6.20 -14.70
CA ALA A 238 14.97 7.03 -15.53
C ALA A 238 16.39 6.45 -15.64
N TYR A 239 16.93 5.92 -14.54
CA TYR A 239 18.19 5.19 -14.53
C TYR A 239 18.15 3.94 -15.41
N ARG A 240 17.07 3.15 -15.36
CA ARG A 240 16.90 2.00 -16.26
C ARG A 240 16.84 2.43 -17.73
N ARG A 241 16.14 3.53 -18.04
CA ARG A 241 16.08 4.06 -19.41
C ARG A 241 17.42 4.57 -19.90
N SER A 242 18.24 5.19 -19.05
CA SER A 242 19.58 5.63 -19.46
C SER A 242 20.53 4.45 -19.74
N GLN A 243 20.23 3.26 -19.17
CA GLN A 243 20.90 2.01 -19.51
C GLN A 243 20.32 1.31 -20.77
N GLY A 244 19.40 1.95 -21.49
CA GLY A 244 18.78 1.39 -22.69
C GLY A 244 17.60 0.45 -22.45
N ALA A 245 17.04 0.41 -21.23
CA ALA A 245 15.88 -0.43 -20.94
C ALA A 245 14.64 0.00 -21.75
N THR A 246 13.98 -0.97 -22.35
CA THR A 246 12.71 -0.84 -23.05
C THR A 246 11.54 -1.08 -22.08
N ASP A 247 10.31 -0.82 -22.53
CA ASP A 247 9.08 -1.03 -21.74
C ASP A 247 8.93 -2.48 -21.26
N ASN A 248 9.55 -3.37 -22.01
CA ASN A 248 9.46 -4.80 -21.87
C ASN A 248 10.47 -5.39 -20.89
N ASP A 249 11.45 -4.60 -20.45
CA ASP A 249 12.53 -5.03 -19.56
C ASP A 249 12.12 -4.93 -18.09
N PRO A 250 12.67 -5.79 -17.21
CA PRO A 250 12.43 -5.68 -15.78
C PRO A 250 12.86 -4.32 -15.23
N LEU A 251 12.05 -3.78 -14.32
CA LEU A 251 12.38 -2.57 -13.59
C LEU A 251 13.57 -2.83 -12.64
N PHE A 252 13.61 -3.99 -12.00
CA PHE A 252 14.67 -4.40 -11.08
C PHE A 252 15.54 -5.51 -11.71
N ILE A 253 16.84 -5.26 -11.86
CA ILE A 253 17.80 -6.16 -12.54
C ILE A 253 19.00 -6.47 -11.65
N HIS A 254 19.73 -7.53 -11.96
CA HIS A 254 20.94 -7.86 -11.23
C HIS A 254 22.08 -6.91 -11.64
N ASP A 255 22.71 -6.22 -10.68
CA ASP A 255 23.81 -5.26 -10.94
C ASP A 255 24.93 -5.81 -11.85
N LYS A 256 25.36 -7.05 -11.56
CA LYS A 256 26.44 -7.73 -12.31
C LYS A 256 25.99 -8.50 -13.55
N ASP A 257 24.68 -8.62 -13.80
CA ASP A 257 24.14 -9.33 -14.95
C ASP A 257 22.86 -8.61 -15.41
N PRO A 258 22.99 -7.50 -16.16
CA PRO A 258 21.87 -6.63 -16.50
C PRO A 258 20.82 -7.28 -17.42
N GLY A 259 21.09 -8.48 -17.93
CA GLY A 259 20.10 -9.32 -18.61
C GLY A 259 19.28 -10.19 -17.65
N ARG A 260 19.69 -10.34 -16.38
CA ARG A 260 18.95 -11.10 -15.37
C ARG A 260 18.16 -10.17 -14.47
N LYS A 261 16.97 -10.63 -14.08
CA LYS A 261 16.20 -10.00 -13.00
C LYS A 261 17.03 -9.98 -11.72
N SER A 262 16.87 -8.93 -10.92
CA SER A 262 17.51 -8.87 -9.62
C SER A 262 17.00 -10.05 -8.78
N PRO A 263 17.88 -10.92 -8.24
CA PRO A 263 17.45 -12.00 -7.38
C PRO A 263 16.68 -11.41 -6.20
N GLU A 264 15.55 -12.01 -5.85
CA GLU A 264 14.71 -11.53 -4.75
C GLU A 264 15.52 -11.35 -3.46
N LEU A 265 16.47 -12.25 -3.20
CA LEU A 265 17.40 -12.17 -2.08
C LEU A 265 18.24 -10.88 -2.10
N HIS A 266 18.74 -10.48 -3.26
CA HIS A 266 19.56 -9.27 -3.40
C HIS A 266 18.75 -8.01 -3.12
N LEU A 267 17.55 -7.90 -3.72
CA LEU A 267 16.62 -6.80 -3.43
C LEU A 267 16.23 -6.79 -1.95
N ARG A 268 15.95 -7.96 -1.38
CA ARG A 268 15.58 -8.08 0.03
C ARG A 268 16.70 -7.56 0.93
N GLU A 269 17.94 -7.96 0.69
CA GLU A 269 19.08 -7.40 1.41
C GLU A 269 19.21 -5.88 1.25
N ALA A 270 19.01 -5.36 0.04
CA ALA A 270 19.08 -3.92 -0.23
C ALA A 270 18.01 -3.13 0.53
N VAL A 271 16.76 -3.63 0.54
CA VAL A 271 15.64 -3.06 1.30
C VAL A 271 15.96 -3.07 2.79
N ILE A 272 16.41 -4.22 3.30
CA ILE A 272 16.75 -4.37 4.71
C ILE A 272 17.91 -3.43 5.10
N ARG A 273 19.00 -3.36 4.32
CA ARG A 273 20.10 -2.43 4.59
C ARG A 273 19.61 -0.98 4.61
N THR A 274 18.74 -0.61 3.68
CA THR A 274 18.17 0.74 3.59
C THR A 274 17.32 1.06 4.82
N CYS A 275 16.39 0.17 5.19
CA CYS A 275 15.56 0.30 6.39
C CYS A 275 16.41 0.43 7.67
N HIS A 276 17.47 -0.37 7.82
CA HIS A 276 18.40 -0.24 8.94
C HIS A 276 19.10 1.14 8.98
N ARG A 277 19.60 1.63 7.83
CA ARG A 277 20.26 2.94 7.74
C ARG A 277 19.35 4.13 8.10
N ILE A 278 18.06 4.03 7.80
CA ILE A 278 17.09 5.09 8.11
C ILE A 278 16.42 4.93 9.48
N HIS A 279 16.83 3.90 10.25
CA HIS A 279 16.23 3.46 11.51
C HIS A 279 14.72 3.19 11.40
N PHE A 280 14.32 2.51 10.33
CA PHE A 280 12.95 2.06 10.12
C PHE A 280 12.87 0.54 10.25
N ASN A 281 11.96 0.07 11.10
CA ASN A 281 11.79 -1.36 11.40
C ASN A 281 10.32 -1.75 11.17
N PRO A 282 9.90 -1.98 9.92
CA PRO A 282 8.55 -2.46 9.65
C PRO A 282 8.42 -3.91 10.08
N ALA A 283 7.22 -4.31 10.50
CA ALA A 283 6.96 -5.64 11.06
C ALA A 283 7.26 -6.79 10.08
N TRP A 284 7.22 -6.55 8.76
CA TRP A 284 7.61 -7.55 7.74
C TRP A 284 9.13 -7.69 7.54
N LEU A 285 9.95 -6.81 8.14
CA LEU A 285 11.41 -6.80 7.91
C LEU A 285 12.19 -7.77 8.79
N HIS A 286 11.56 -8.39 9.78
CA HIS A 286 12.29 -9.23 10.75
C HIS A 286 13.02 -10.37 10.01
N ARG A 287 14.36 -10.27 10.03
CA ARG A 287 15.32 -11.19 9.41
C ARG A 287 15.27 -12.50 10.17
N SER A 288 15.25 -13.63 9.45
CA SER A 288 15.33 -15.01 9.96
C SER A 288 14.12 -15.51 10.74
N HIS A 289 13.85 -16.81 10.59
CA HIS A 289 13.05 -17.79 11.35
C HIS A 289 12.55 -17.43 12.76
N CYS A 290 12.08 -16.21 13.01
CA CYS A 290 11.14 -16.00 14.10
C CYS A 290 9.90 -16.83 13.74
N ARG A 291 9.12 -17.23 14.74
CA ARG A 291 7.89 -18.03 14.57
C ARG A 291 6.87 -17.41 13.59
N HIS A 292 7.09 -16.16 13.16
CA HIS A 292 6.31 -15.41 12.17
C HIS A 292 7.02 -15.23 10.81
N GLY A 293 8.19 -15.85 10.60
CA GLY A 293 8.99 -15.77 9.38
C GLY A 293 9.18 -17.13 8.70
N ASP A 294 9.08 -18.23 9.45
CA ASP A 294 8.70 -19.56 8.93
C ASP A 294 7.19 -19.63 8.81
N GLU A 295 6.64 -18.68 8.06
CA GLU A 295 5.27 -18.74 7.64
C GLU A 295 5.15 -19.98 6.76
N THR A 296 4.60 -21.05 7.33
CA THR A 296 4.03 -22.11 6.52
C THR A 296 3.14 -21.47 5.44
N ALA A 297 2.90 -22.12 4.31
CA ALA A 297 2.06 -21.55 3.24
C ALA A 297 0.69 -21.02 3.71
N HIS A 298 0.25 -21.39 4.93
CA HIS A 298 -0.91 -20.84 5.62
C HIS A 298 -0.73 -19.42 6.18
N ASP A 299 0.43 -19.06 6.73
CA ASP A 299 0.65 -17.77 7.40
C ASP A 299 1.05 -16.66 6.42
N ALA A 300 1.62 -17.00 5.26
CA ALA A 300 1.91 -16.02 4.20
C ALA A 300 0.62 -15.36 3.66
N ALA A 301 -0.52 -16.07 3.74
CA ALA A 301 -1.84 -15.50 3.44
C ALA A 301 -2.32 -14.53 4.52
N ALA A 302 -1.79 -14.66 5.74
CA ALA A 302 -1.99 -13.69 6.81
C ALA A 302 -0.98 -12.54 6.71
N ALA A 303 0.20 -12.67 6.11
CA ALA A 303 1.28 -11.65 6.15
C ALA A 303 1.14 -10.44 5.20
N GLY A 304 -0.08 -9.92 5.03
CA GLY A 304 -0.38 -8.88 4.06
C GLY A 304 -0.56 -7.47 4.64
N TRP A 305 -0.77 -6.49 3.75
CA TRP A 305 -1.05 -5.10 4.11
C TRP A 305 -2.21 -4.94 5.13
N MET A 306 -3.25 -5.78 5.02
CA MET A 306 -4.38 -5.81 5.94
C MET A 306 -3.99 -6.30 7.34
N HIS A 307 -3.19 -7.36 7.43
CA HIS A 307 -2.78 -7.93 8.72
C HIS A 307 -1.85 -7.04 9.52
N TYR A 308 -0.90 -6.36 8.87
CA TYR A 308 -0.08 -5.35 9.56
C TYR A 308 -0.89 -4.14 10.07
N ARG A 309 -2.18 -4.08 9.73
CA ARG A 309 -3.17 -3.12 10.21
C ARG A 309 -4.22 -3.76 11.12
N GLY A 310 -4.06 -5.03 11.49
CA GLY A 310 -4.99 -5.78 12.33
C GLY A 310 -6.34 -6.04 11.65
N LEU A 311 -6.39 -6.08 10.31
CA LEU A 311 -7.62 -6.26 9.56
C LEU A 311 -7.76 -7.69 9.05
N ASP A 312 -8.88 -8.33 9.36
CA ASP A 312 -9.23 -9.66 8.84
C ASP A 312 -10.61 -9.65 8.19
N LEU A 313 -10.76 -10.41 7.11
CA LEU A 313 -12.05 -10.63 6.47
C LEU A 313 -12.59 -12.02 6.82
N ILE A 314 -13.80 -12.07 7.36
CA ILE A 314 -14.49 -13.28 7.80
C ILE A 314 -15.84 -13.35 7.08
N ALA A 315 -16.18 -14.51 6.51
CA ALA A 315 -17.54 -14.73 6.02
C ALA A 315 -18.49 -14.98 7.21
N LEU A 316 -19.65 -14.32 7.20
CA LEU A 316 -20.70 -14.59 8.18
C LEU A 316 -21.32 -15.97 7.92
N SER A 317 -21.81 -16.63 8.98
CA SER A 317 -22.53 -17.90 8.84
C SER A 317 -23.80 -17.72 8.01
N ASP A 318 -24.25 -18.80 7.37
CA ASP A 318 -25.47 -18.82 6.55
C ASP A 318 -26.66 -18.26 7.34
N ASP A 319 -26.83 -18.68 8.60
CA ASP A 319 -27.88 -18.18 9.50
C ASP A 319 -27.88 -16.66 9.70
N VAL A 320 -26.69 -16.05 9.77
CA VAL A 320 -26.57 -14.59 9.93
C VAL A 320 -26.84 -13.90 8.60
N ARG A 321 -26.35 -14.47 7.49
CA ARG A 321 -26.57 -13.92 6.14
C ARG A 321 -28.03 -13.94 5.74
N ASP A 322 -28.77 -14.99 6.09
CA ASP A 322 -30.19 -15.14 5.76
C ASP A 322 -31.10 -14.15 6.54
N ARG A 323 -30.56 -13.51 7.58
CA ARG A 323 -31.27 -12.52 8.42
C ARG A 323 -30.97 -11.06 8.06
N LEU A 324 -30.01 -10.81 7.17
CA LEU A 324 -29.60 -9.48 6.72
C LEU A 324 -30.41 -9.04 5.49
#